data_AF-A0A2M8RY35-F1
#
_entry.id   AF-A0A2M8RY35-F1
#
_cell.length_a   1.000
_cell.length_b   1.000
_cell.length_c   1.000
_cell.angle_alpha   90.00
_cell.angle_beta   90.00
_cell.angle_gamma   90.00
#
_symmetry.space_group_name_H-M   'P 1'
#
loop_
_entity.id
_entity.type
_entity.pdbx_description
1 polymer ?
#
loop_
_entity_poly.entity_id
_entity_poly.type
_entity_poly.pdbx_seq_one_letter_code
_entity_poly.pdbx_strand_id
1 'polypeptide(L)' 'MARQDIIDTAYALRREGVEIVQSKDGRFPQFLILRPSKRLMAKAVKLTERINGKRRERFVAMQGKCAVFWY' A
#
# COMPACT_ATOMS: atom_id res chain seq x y z
N MET A 1 -4.74 -18.99 -2.32
CA MET A 1 -4.68 -17.98 -3.40
C MET A 1 -4.08 -16.66 -2.93
N ALA A 2 -4.54 -16.06 -1.82
CA ALA A 2 -4.05 -14.75 -1.33
C ALA A 2 -2.54 -14.67 -1.02
N ARG A 3 -1.89 -15.74 -0.57
CA ARG A 3 -0.46 -15.73 -0.19
C ARG A 3 0.49 -15.48 -1.36
N GLN A 4 0.19 -16.03 -2.54
CA GLN A 4 1.04 -15.84 -3.72
C GLN A 4 0.92 -14.39 -4.24
N ASP A 5 -0.30 -13.85 -4.27
CA ASP A 5 -0.56 -12.46 -4.67
C ASP A 5 0.24 -11.46 -3.80
N ILE A 6 0.38 -11.74 -2.50
CA ILE A 6 1.18 -10.93 -1.55
C ILE A 6 2.66 -11.02 -1.88
N ILE A 7 3.18 -12.22 -2.12
CA ILE A 7 4.59 -12.43 -2.47
C ILE A 7 4.93 -11.70 -3.77
N ASP A 8 4.12 -11.89 -4.81
CA ASP A 8 4.33 -11.26 -6.12
C ASP A 8 4.26 -9.73 -6.02
N THR A 9 3.31 -9.22 -5.23
CA THR A 9 3.20 -7.78 -4.96
C THR A 9 4.44 -7.26 -4.23
N ALA A 10 4.91 -7.96 -3.20
CA ALA A 10 6.08 -7.55 -2.44
C ALA A 10 7.35 -7.52 -3.32
N TYR A 11 7.51 -8.49 -4.22
CA TYR A 11 8.60 -8.49 -5.19
C TYR A 11 8.51 -7.33 -6.17
N ALA A 12 7.32 -7.04 -6.71
CA ALA A 12 7.11 -5.91 -7.61
C ALA A 12 7.45 -4.57 -6.94
N LEU A 13 7.00 -4.37 -5.70
CA LEU A 13 7.29 -3.17 -4.91
C LEU A 13 8.79 -3.01 -4.66
N ARG A 14 9.48 -4.09 -4.25
CA ARG A 14 10.93 -4.06 -4.01
C ARG A 14 11.74 -3.77 -5.28
N ARG A 15 11.32 -4.30 -6.43
CA ARG A 15 11.96 -3.99 -7.73
C ARG A 15 11.86 -2.51 -8.10
N GLU A 16 10.81 -1.83 -7.65
CA GLU A 16 10.64 -0.39 -7.83
C GLU A 16 11.38 0.45 -6.79
N GLY A 17 12.16 -0.18 -5.90
CA GLY A 17 12.86 0.50 -4.81
C GLY A 17 11.94 0.94 -3.68
N VAL A 18 10.70 0.43 -3.63
CA VAL A 18 9.74 0.75 -2.58
C VAL A 18 10.06 -0.05 -1.33
N GLU A 19 10.13 0.66 -0.20
CA GLU A 19 10.46 0.07 1.09
C GLU A 19 9.16 -0.38 1.78
N ILE A 20 9.06 -1.67 2.11
CA ILE A 20 7.88 -2.25 2.76
C ILE A 20 8.12 -2.28 4.26
N VAL A 21 7.28 -1.55 5.01
CA VAL A 21 7.34 -1.51 6.48
C VAL A 21 6.58 -2.68 7.08
N GLN A 22 5.39 -2.95 6.56
CA GLN A 22 4.51 -3.98 7.10
C GLN A 22 3.63 -4.55 6.01
N SER A 23 3.42 -5.86 6.05
CA SER A 23 2.38 -6.55 5.29
C SER A 23 1.35 -7.11 6.27
N LYS A 24 0.06 -6.97 5.94
CA LYS A 24 -1.03 -7.57 6.68
C LYS A 24 -1.78 -8.54 5.78
N ASP A 25 -1.80 -9.80 6.19
CA ASP A 25 -2.58 -10.84 5.55
C ASP A 25 -4.06 -10.73 5.96
N GLY A 26 -4.98 -11.07 5.05
CA GLY A 26 -6.42 -11.02 5.30
C GLY A 26 -7.25 -11.17 4.03
N ARG A 27 -8.57 -10.97 4.14
CA ARG A 27 -9.49 -10.97 2.98
C ARG A 27 -9.08 -9.96 1.92
N PHE A 28 -8.52 -8.83 2.35
CA PHE A 28 -7.92 -7.80 1.51
C PHE A 28 -6.50 -7.55 2.02
N PRO A 29 -5.47 -8.14 1.41
CA PRO A 29 -4.09 -7.95 1.84
C PRO A 29 -3.65 -6.49 1.70
N GLN A 30 -2.86 -6.03 2.66
CA GLN A 30 -2.43 -4.63 2.71
C GLN A 30 -0.93 -4.49 2.97
N PHE A 31 -0.33 -3.46 2.39
CA PHE A 31 1.06 -3.08 2.60
C PHE A 31 1.16 -1.65 3.09
N LEU A 32 1.84 -1.45 4.21
CA LEU A 32 2.38 -0.15 4.60
C LEU A 32 3.75 0.01 3.97
N ILE A 33 3.94 1.07 3.20
CA ILE A 33 5.20 1.35 2.51
C ILE A 33 5.79 2.70 2.92
N LEU A 34 7.11 2.82 2.77
CA LEU A 34 7.87 4.05 2.77
C LEU A 34 8.39 4.29 1.36
N ARG A 35 8.54 5.57 1.00
CA ARG A 35 9.09 6.02 -0.29
C ARG A 35 8.38 5.35 -1.49
N PRO A 36 7.12 5.73 -1.77
CA PRO A 36 6.39 5.16 -2.90
C PRO A 36 7.09 5.52 -4.22
N SER A 37 7.01 4.62 -5.19
CA SER A 37 7.50 4.87 -6.54
C SER A 37 6.66 5.96 -7.22
N LYS A 38 7.22 6.64 -8.24
CA LYS A 38 6.47 7.62 -9.04
C LYS A 38 5.20 7.02 -9.63
N ARG A 39 5.24 5.74 -10.03
CA ARG A 39 4.10 4.99 -10.56
C ARG A 39 2.99 4.81 -9.52
N LEU A 40 3.35 4.49 -8.27
CA LEU A 40 2.39 4.37 -7.19
C LEU A 40 1.79 5.73 -6.80
N MET A 41 2.62 6.78 -6.74
CA MET A 41 2.15 8.13 -6.47
C MET A 41 1.13 8.60 -7.51
N ALA A 42 1.36 8.33 -8.80
CA ALA A 42 0.45 8.71 -9.88
C ALA A 42 -0.90 7.95 -9.85
N LYS A 43 -0.92 6.74 -9.29
CA LYS A 43 -2.13 5.91 -9.12
C LYS A 43 -2.80 6.08 -7.76
N ALA A 44 -2.19 6.87 -6.87
CA ALA A 44 -2.63 7.00 -5.50
C ALA A 44 -3.91 7.82 -5.42
N VAL A 45 -4.83 7.37 -4.58
CA VAL A 45 -5.96 8.16 -4.12
C VAL A 45 -5.64 8.67 -2.72
N LYS A 46 -5.78 9.97 -2.52
CA LYS A 46 -5.69 10.59 -1.20
C LYS A 46 -7.01 10.38 -0.45
N LEU A 47 -6.96 9.65 0.65
CA LEU A 47 -8.04 9.49 1.59
C LEU A 47 -7.79 10.40 2.78
N THR A 48 -8.81 11.18 3.14
CA THR A 48 -8.79 11.98 4.37
C THR A 48 -9.71 11.31 5.37
N GLU A 49 -9.12 10.63 6.34
CA GLU A 49 -9.86 9.95 7.41
C GLU A 49 -9.94 10.86 8.64
N ARG A 50 -11.08 10.87 9.33
CA ARG A 50 -11.24 11.56 10.60
C ARG A 50 -11.28 10.52 11.71
N ILE A 51 -10.17 10.39 12.45
CA ILE A 51 -10.00 9.40 13.52
C ILE A 51 -9.77 10.15 14.83
N ASN A 52 -10.61 9.88 15.84
CA ASN A 52 -10.55 10.54 17.15
C ASN A 52 -10.49 12.08 17.06
N GLY A 53 -11.31 12.66 16.18
CA GLY A 53 -11.37 14.11 15.96
C GLY A 53 -10.23 14.69 15.12
N LYS A 54 -9.13 13.95 14.89
CA LYS A 54 -8.00 14.38 14.07
C LYS A 54 -8.18 13.98 12.61
N ARG A 55 -7.85 14.88 11.68
CA ARG A 55 -7.75 14.57 10.26
C ARG A 55 -6.41 13.87 10.01
N ARG A 56 -6.47 12.69 9.42
CA ARG A 56 -5.30 11.95 8.97
C ARG A 56 -5.41 11.73 7.47
N GLU A 57 -4.38 12.16 6.77
CA GLU A 57 -4.26 11.92 5.34
C GLU A 57 -3.53 10.60 5.13
N ARG A 58 -4.04 9.80 4.20
CA ARG A 58 -3.45 8.52 3.80
C ARG A 58 -3.56 8.42 2.30
N PHE A 59 -2.50 7.98 1.66
CA PHE A 59 -2.50 7.67 0.25
C PHE A 59 -2.68 6.17 0.06
N VAL A 60 -3.51 5.77 -0.89
CA VAL A 60 -3.78 4.37 -1.20
C VAL A 60 -3.67 4.14 -2.69
N ALA A 61 -2.94 3.11 -3.07
CA ALA A 61 -2.88 2.60 -4.44
C ALA A 61 -3.18 1.09 -4.44
N MET A 62 -3.81 0.61 -5.50
CA MET A 62 -3.99 -0.82 -5.72
C MET A 62 -2.84 -1.37 -6.56
N GLN A 63 -2.23 -2.46 -6.11
CA GLN A 63 -1.24 -3.22 -6.87
C GLN A 63 -1.72 -4.68 -6.93
N GLY A 64 -2.25 -5.08 -8.08
CA GLY A 64 -2.92 -6.38 -8.22
C GLY A 64 -4.12 -6.48 -7.26
N LYS A 65 -4.13 -7.51 -6.41
CA LYS A 65 -5.17 -7.73 -5.40
C LYS A 65 -4.84 -7.14 -4.02
N CYS A 66 -3.72 -6.45 -3.91
CA CYS A 66 -3.22 -5.92 -2.64
C CYS A 66 -3.37 -4.40 -2.60
N ALA A 67 -3.83 -3.88 -1.47
CA ALA A 67 -3.83 -2.45 -1.22
C ALA A 67 -2.47 -2.01 -0.67
N VAL A 68 -1.92 -0.94 -1.21
CA VAL A 68 -0.66 -0.36 -0.77
C VAL A 68 -0.97 1.04 -0.25
N PHE A 69 -0.48 1.37 0.94
CA PHE A 69 -0.76 2.66 1.55
C PHE A 69 0.46 3.25 2.26
N TRP A 70 0.44 4.58 2.35
CA TRP A 70 1.42 5.39 3.07
C TRP A 70 0.77 6.66 3.62
N TYR A 71 1.50 7.34 4.50
CA TYR A 71 1.08 8.59 5.13
C TYR A 71 1.93 9.75 4.58
#